data_AF-A0A2R6EYM8-F1
#
_entry.id   AF-A0A2R6EYM8-F1
#
_cell.length_a   1.000
_cell.length_b   1.000
_cell.length_c   1.000
_cell.angle_alpha   90.00
_cell.angle_beta   90.00
_cell.angle_gamma   90.00
#
_symmetry.space_group_name_H-M   'P 1'
#
loop_
_entity.id
_entity.type
_entity.pdbx_description
1 polymer ?
#
loop_
_entity_poly.entity_id
_entity_poly.type
_entity_poly.pdbx_seq_one_letter_code
_entity_poly.pdbx_strand_id
1 'polypeptide(L)'
;MRLEDYWGIGPKTRDLLADELGVEAAIEAIESADVRTLTGAGLPSGRATRILRYAHGGEAMDLLATGDARQVYKQLLELLGDYAVSADAADRIRILTPLSSEAAMIERLDDVMEARESWAALTDEEQTAVLTAFEQYDDAGGGDRAAVNAALRLRENGFDSGVFSPLADLDPDDLEDAMAALSGLEGDGDRVGAGAEDRLDSLREQLGSVEDAAATPENLLEEVQQGARGTDELQEELARVVTRETGVDVAQVREAMPTDATDARDFVAGTMRTLASDLRGEVDEREAEVAAELS
;
A
#
# COMPACT_ATOMS: atom_id res chain seq x y z
N MET A 1 19.99 7.68 -21.35
CA MET A 1 21.26 7.09 -20.85
C MET A 1 21.17 5.58 -21.04
N ARG A 2 22.27 4.85 -21.20
CA ARG A 2 22.22 3.38 -21.32
C ARG A 2 22.60 2.74 -19.99
N LEU A 3 22.02 1.58 -19.66
CA LEU A 3 22.35 0.86 -18.42
C LEU A 3 23.84 0.55 -18.27
N GLU A 4 24.52 0.24 -19.37
CA GLU A 4 25.97 -0.03 -19.35
C GLU A 4 26.85 1.20 -19.17
N ASP A 5 26.27 2.41 -19.18
CA ASP A 5 26.99 3.65 -18.84
C ASP A 5 27.23 3.73 -17.32
N TYR A 6 26.45 3.02 -16.50
CA TYR A 6 26.62 2.99 -15.06
C TYR A 6 27.74 2.06 -14.61
N TRP A 7 28.50 2.53 -13.64
CA TRP A 7 29.59 1.77 -13.04
C TRP A 7 29.08 0.44 -12.45
N GLY A 8 29.79 -0.64 -12.75
CA GLY A 8 29.48 -1.97 -12.22
C GLY A 8 28.36 -2.72 -12.93
N ILE A 9 27.74 -2.13 -13.96
CA ILE A 9 26.74 -2.79 -14.82
C ILE A 9 27.43 -3.37 -16.05
N GLY A 10 27.76 -4.67 -15.98
CA GLY A 10 28.23 -5.43 -17.13
C GLY A 10 27.08 -6.05 -17.93
N PRO A 11 27.35 -6.71 -19.08
CA PRO A 11 26.33 -7.27 -19.97
C PRO A 11 25.31 -8.15 -19.24
N LYS A 12 25.77 -9.02 -18.32
CA LYS A 12 24.88 -9.89 -17.54
C LYS A 12 23.93 -9.14 -16.61
N THR A 13 24.42 -8.05 -15.99
CA THR A 13 23.60 -7.25 -15.07
C THR A 13 22.63 -6.39 -15.86
N ARG A 14 23.05 -5.86 -17.01
CA ARG A 14 22.15 -5.20 -17.96
C ARG A 14 21.04 -6.13 -18.43
N ASP A 15 21.39 -7.33 -18.90
CA ASP A 15 20.42 -8.29 -19.41
C ASP A 15 19.42 -8.66 -18.31
N LEU A 16 19.91 -8.97 -17.08
CA LEU A 16 19.05 -9.21 -15.93
C LEU A 16 18.08 -8.05 -15.65
N LEU A 17 18.58 -6.82 -15.54
CA LEU A 17 17.75 -5.65 -15.24
C LEU A 17 16.75 -5.35 -16.37
N ALA A 18 17.16 -5.52 -17.63
CA ALA A 18 16.29 -5.32 -18.78
C ALA A 18 15.21 -6.40 -18.88
N ASP A 19 15.53 -7.65 -18.55
CA ASP A 19 14.58 -8.76 -18.57
C ASP A 19 13.58 -8.69 -17.41
N GLU A 20 14.01 -8.29 -16.21
CA GLU A 20 13.18 -8.30 -14.99
C GLU A 20 12.40 -6.98 -14.79
N LEU A 21 12.99 -5.82 -15.10
CA LEU A 21 12.36 -4.50 -14.88
C LEU A 21 12.03 -3.76 -16.17
N GLY A 22 12.73 -4.08 -17.26
CA GLY A 22 12.82 -3.19 -18.40
C GLY A 22 13.89 -2.10 -18.20
N VAL A 23 14.39 -1.57 -19.32
CA VAL A 23 15.54 -0.64 -19.32
C VAL A 23 15.22 0.68 -18.63
N GLU A 24 14.03 1.22 -18.85
CA GLU A 24 13.62 2.53 -18.33
C GLU A 24 13.44 2.49 -16.80
N ALA A 25 12.66 1.54 -16.29
CA ALA A 25 12.47 1.35 -14.85
C ALA A 25 13.80 1.01 -14.13
N ALA A 26 14.69 0.25 -14.78
CA ALA A 26 16.02 -0.02 -14.20
C ALA A 26 16.91 1.23 -14.12
N ILE A 27 16.83 2.14 -15.09
CA ILE A 27 17.53 3.43 -15.04
C ILE A 27 16.94 4.29 -13.93
N GLU A 28 15.62 4.39 -13.87
CA GLU A 28 14.91 5.14 -12.83
C GLU A 28 15.29 4.66 -11.43
N ALA A 29 15.27 3.34 -11.19
CA ALA A 29 15.70 2.78 -9.90
C ALA A 29 17.15 3.14 -9.52
N ILE A 30 18.04 3.27 -10.50
CA ILE A 30 19.43 3.71 -10.24
C ILE A 30 19.47 5.21 -9.91
N GLU A 31 18.74 6.03 -10.64
CA GLU A 31 18.70 7.49 -10.48
C GLU A 31 17.98 7.92 -9.19
N SER A 32 16.90 7.25 -8.82
CA SER A 32 16.18 7.45 -7.54
C SER A 32 16.89 6.80 -6.35
N ALA A 33 17.91 5.98 -6.63
CA ALA A 33 18.70 5.26 -5.65
C ALA A 33 17.91 4.19 -4.87
N ASP A 34 16.96 3.56 -5.54
CA ASP A 34 16.08 2.52 -5.04
C ASP A 34 16.80 1.17 -4.97
N VAL A 35 17.29 0.84 -3.77
CA VAL A 35 17.94 -0.45 -3.48
C VAL A 35 16.96 -1.61 -3.63
N ARG A 36 15.71 -1.42 -3.21
CA ARG A 36 14.72 -2.51 -3.11
C ARG A 36 14.36 -3.01 -4.49
N THR A 37 14.01 -2.12 -5.42
CA THR A 37 13.68 -2.47 -6.82
C THR A 37 14.82 -3.24 -7.48
N LEU A 38 16.07 -2.79 -7.30
CA LEU A 38 17.23 -3.49 -7.85
C LEU A 38 17.42 -4.88 -7.23
N THR A 39 17.24 -5.02 -5.92
CA THR A 39 17.34 -6.33 -5.25
C THR A 39 16.18 -7.27 -5.57
N GLY A 40 14.97 -6.74 -5.76
CA GLY A 40 13.78 -7.47 -6.19
C GLY A 40 13.96 -8.08 -7.58
N ALA A 41 14.63 -7.35 -8.49
CA ALA A 41 15.08 -7.85 -9.80
C ALA A 41 16.23 -8.88 -9.72
N GLY A 42 16.59 -9.35 -8.53
CA GLY A 42 17.59 -10.40 -8.32
C GLY A 42 19.03 -9.91 -8.22
N LEU A 43 19.31 -8.60 -8.14
CA LEU A 43 20.67 -8.15 -7.84
C LEU A 43 21.02 -8.46 -6.38
N PRO A 44 22.21 -9.00 -6.09
CA PRO A 44 22.69 -9.12 -4.72
C PRO A 44 22.78 -7.74 -4.06
N SER A 45 22.26 -7.60 -2.84
CA SER A 45 22.21 -6.33 -2.08
C SER A 45 23.55 -5.58 -2.05
N GLY A 46 24.63 -6.26 -1.70
CA GLY A 46 25.96 -5.65 -1.68
C GLY A 46 26.50 -5.20 -3.04
N ARG A 47 25.95 -5.70 -4.15
CA ARG A 47 26.24 -5.21 -5.50
C ARG A 47 25.37 -3.99 -5.83
N ALA A 48 24.07 -4.04 -5.52
CA ALA A 48 23.15 -2.91 -5.71
C ALA A 48 23.65 -1.66 -4.98
N THR A 49 23.95 -1.76 -3.69
CA THR A 49 24.51 -0.66 -2.89
C THR A 49 25.80 -0.08 -3.50
N ARG A 50 26.65 -0.94 -4.09
CA ARG A 50 27.91 -0.48 -4.69
C ARG A 50 27.65 0.28 -5.99
N ILE A 51 26.78 -0.23 -6.86
CA ILE A 51 26.38 0.47 -8.09
C ILE A 51 25.83 1.84 -7.74
N LEU A 52 24.89 1.93 -6.79
CA LEU A 52 24.27 3.18 -6.37
C LEU A 52 25.27 4.17 -5.77
N ARG A 53 26.16 3.72 -4.89
CA ARG A 53 27.23 4.58 -4.34
C ARG A 53 28.14 5.16 -5.42
N TYR A 54 28.44 4.42 -6.47
CA TYR A 54 29.26 4.96 -7.56
C TYR A 54 28.46 5.86 -8.51
N ALA A 55 27.19 5.54 -8.75
CA ALA A 55 26.31 6.39 -9.54
C ALA A 55 26.12 7.78 -8.90
N HIS A 56 25.97 7.83 -7.57
CA HIS A 56 25.69 9.06 -6.82
C HIS A 56 26.93 9.72 -6.21
N GLY A 57 28.00 8.96 -5.97
CA GLY A 57 29.17 9.44 -5.22
C GLY A 57 30.27 10.12 -6.03
N GLY A 58 30.34 9.87 -7.34
CA GLY A 58 31.32 10.51 -8.23
C GLY A 58 32.76 10.58 -7.67
N GLU A 59 33.41 11.74 -7.84
CA GLU A 59 34.77 12.01 -7.35
C GLU A 59 34.87 12.04 -5.81
N ALA A 60 33.77 12.22 -5.09
CA ALA A 60 33.77 12.26 -3.62
C ALA A 60 34.12 10.90 -3.00
N MET A 61 33.97 9.82 -3.75
CA MET A 61 34.39 8.48 -3.33
C MET A 61 35.92 8.38 -3.14
N ASP A 62 36.71 9.23 -3.81
CA ASP A 62 38.16 9.28 -3.64
C ASP A 62 38.58 9.82 -2.27
N LEU A 63 37.68 10.52 -1.55
CA LEU A 63 37.90 10.92 -0.16
C LEU A 63 38.04 9.69 0.77
N LEU A 64 37.49 8.55 0.36
CA LEU A 64 37.61 7.27 1.06
C LEU A 64 38.82 6.46 0.56
N ALA A 65 39.95 7.12 0.32
CA ALA A 65 41.14 6.54 -0.30
C ALA A 65 41.75 5.36 0.49
N THR A 66 41.59 5.33 1.81
CA THR A 66 42.19 4.30 2.68
C THR A 66 41.20 3.23 3.10
N GLY A 67 41.71 2.07 3.51
CA GLY A 67 40.86 1.02 4.12
C GLY A 67 40.18 1.52 5.39
N ASP A 68 40.93 2.21 6.25
CA ASP A 68 40.44 2.75 7.52
C ASP A 68 39.34 3.81 7.33
N ALA A 69 39.52 4.73 6.37
CA ALA A 69 38.50 5.74 6.06
C ALA A 69 37.18 5.09 5.59
N ARG A 70 37.27 4.08 4.72
CA ARG A 70 36.11 3.28 4.29
C ARG A 70 35.46 2.56 5.45
N GLN A 71 36.25 2.00 6.37
CA GLN A 71 35.73 1.29 7.54
C GLN A 71 34.99 2.23 8.49
N VAL A 72 35.59 3.37 8.85
CA VAL A 72 34.95 4.37 9.73
C VAL A 72 33.67 4.90 9.08
N TYR A 73 33.71 5.23 7.80
CA TYR A 73 32.53 5.71 7.09
C TYR A 73 31.41 4.66 7.07
N LYS A 74 31.75 3.39 6.84
CA LYS A 74 30.78 2.29 6.93
C LYS A 74 30.15 2.19 8.32
N GLN A 75 30.95 2.30 9.38
CA GLN A 75 30.45 2.26 10.76
C GLN A 75 29.52 3.43 11.07
N LEU A 76 29.80 4.62 10.55
CA LEU A 76 28.92 5.78 10.71
C LEU A 76 27.57 5.55 10.01
N LEU A 77 27.57 5.00 8.80
CA LEU A 77 26.33 4.71 8.08
C LEU A 77 25.53 3.57 8.71
N GLU A 78 26.20 2.56 9.27
CA GLU A 78 25.55 1.54 10.08
C GLU A 78 24.89 2.17 11.31
N LEU A 79 25.61 3.01 12.06
CA LEU A 79 25.07 3.71 13.21
C LEU A 79 23.88 4.60 12.86
N LEU A 80 23.95 5.35 11.75
CA LEU A 80 22.83 6.18 11.30
C LEU A 80 21.63 5.32 10.89
N GLY A 81 21.87 4.18 10.24
CA GLY A 81 20.84 3.24 9.84
C GLY A 81 20.05 2.65 11.01
N ASP A 82 20.68 2.51 12.19
CA ASP A 82 20.01 2.05 13.41
C ASP A 82 18.94 3.03 13.93
N TYR A 83 18.99 4.29 13.48
CA TYR A 83 18.01 5.34 13.81
C TYR A 83 17.07 5.68 12.63
N ALA A 84 17.12 4.90 11.55
CA ALA A 84 16.20 5.10 10.43
C ALA A 84 14.76 4.81 10.86
N VAL A 85 13.84 5.71 10.53
CA VAL A 85 12.41 5.58 10.86
C VAL A 85 11.64 4.68 9.89
N SER A 86 12.24 4.37 8.75
CA SER A 86 11.72 3.39 7.79
C SER A 86 12.87 2.58 7.17
N ALA A 87 12.56 1.41 6.65
CA ALA A 87 13.56 0.58 5.99
C ALA A 87 14.01 1.17 4.65
N ASP A 88 13.18 1.99 3.98
CA ASP A 88 13.63 2.81 2.83
C ASP A 88 14.68 3.84 3.26
N ALA A 89 14.43 4.58 4.35
CA ALA A 89 15.40 5.53 4.89
C ALA A 89 16.72 4.84 5.28
N ALA A 90 16.64 3.62 5.85
CA ALA A 90 17.83 2.83 6.17
C ALA A 90 18.64 2.47 4.91
N ASP A 91 17.97 2.11 3.82
CA ASP A 91 18.61 1.79 2.55
C ASP A 91 19.24 3.03 1.90
N ARG A 92 18.56 4.18 1.94
CA ARG A 92 19.11 5.46 1.49
C ARG A 92 20.34 5.89 2.30
N ILE A 93 20.32 5.72 3.62
CA ILE A 93 21.50 5.96 4.48
C ILE A 93 22.67 5.05 4.07
N ARG A 94 22.41 3.77 3.77
CA ARG A 94 23.44 2.80 3.35
C ARG A 94 24.08 3.11 2.01
N ILE A 95 23.56 4.03 1.21
CA ILE A 95 24.16 4.45 -0.06
C ILE A 95 24.72 5.86 -0.03
N LEU A 96 24.55 6.60 1.08
CA LEU A 96 25.15 7.92 1.23
C LEU A 96 26.66 7.84 0.98
N THR A 97 27.15 8.85 0.27
CA THR A 97 28.56 9.05 -0.04
C THR A 97 29.03 10.37 0.56
N PRO A 98 30.34 10.53 0.80
CA PRO A 98 30.88 11.82 1.18
C PRO A 98 30.49 12.90 0.16
N LEU A 99 30.40 14.14 0.62
CA LEU A 99 30.17 15.29 -0.24
C LEU A 99 31.52 15.86 -0.68
N SER A 100 31.63 16.28 -1.94
CA SER A 100 32.90 16.71 -2.56
C SER A 100 33.28 18.16 -2.26
N SER A 101 32.40 18.96 -1.65
CA SER A 101 32.64 20.37 -1.40
C SER A 101 32.18 20.80 0.00
N GLU A 102 32.87 21.80 0.55
CA GLU A 102 32.49 22.41 1.83
C GLU A 102 31.10 23.04 1.77
N ALA A 103 30.75 23.69 0.66
CA ALA A 103 29.42 24.27 0.47
C ALA A 103 28.31 23.22 0.59
N ALA A 104 28.46 22.07 -0.08
CA ALA A 104 27.50 20.97 0.02
C ALA A 104 27.44 20.37 1.44
N MET A 105 28.57 20.31 2.14
CA MET A 105 28.61 19.86 3.54
C MET A 105 27.87 20.81 4.49
N ILE A 106 27.98 22.12 4.27
CA ILE A 106 27.26 23.14 5.06
C ILE A 106 25.76 23.05 4.78
N GLU A 107 25.36 22.99 3.50
CA GLU A 107 23.96 22.85 3.11
C GLU A 107 23.32 21.60 3.74
N ARG A 108 23.99 20.44 3.65
CA ARG A 108 23.52 19.22 4.30
C ARG A 108 23.45 19.33 5.82
N LEU A 109 24.38 20.06 6.44
CA LEU A 109 24.37 20.26 7.89
C LEU A 109 23.18 21.14 8.29
N ASP A 110 22.89 22.18 7.51
CA ASP A 110 21.73 23.05 7.73
C ASP A 110 20.43 22.23 7.62
N ASP A 111 20.27 21.39 6.58
CA ASP A 111 19.12 20.49 6.44
C ASP A 111 18.93 19.56 7.67
N VAL A 112 20.04 18.96 8.15
CA VAL A 112 20.01 18.05 9.31
C VAL A 112 19.68 18.79 10.60
N MET A 113 20.18 20.02 10.75
CA MET A 113 19.91 20.86 11.92
C MET A 113 18.44 21.30 11.94
N GLU A 114 17.88 21.71 10.79
CA GLU A 114 16.47 22.04 10.66
C GLU A 114 15.58 20.82 10.95
N ALA A 115 15.91 19.65 10.42
CA ALA A 115 15.18 18.42 10.69
C ALA A 115 15.20 18.05 12.18
N ARG A 116 16.36 18.18 12.83
CA ARG A 116 16.52 17.94 14.27
C ARG A 116 15.70 18.93 15.10
N GLU A 117 15.72 20.21 14.75
CA GLU A 117 14.95 21.25 15.45
C GLU A 117 13.45 21.03 15.29
N SER A 118 12.99 20.70 14.08
CA SER A 118 11.61 20.35 13.79
C SER A 118 11.14 19.15 14.61
N TRP A 119 11.93 18.07 14.62
CA TRP A 119 11.63 16.87 15.41
C TRP A 119 11.59 17.15 16.92
N ALA A 120 12.54 17.92 17.43
CA ALA A 120 12.61 18.24 18.86
C ALA A 120 11.50 19.20 19.33
N ALA A 121 10.85 19.90 18.42
CA ALA A 121 9.70 20.75 18.72
C ALA A 121 8.40 19.96 18.91
N LEU A 122 8.33 18.74 18.36
CA LEU A 122 7.18 17.86 18.51
C LEU A 122 7.06 17.32 19.94
N THR A 123 5.83 17.18 20.41
CA THR A 123 5.48 16.44 21.62
C THR A 123 5.73 14.94 21.48
N ASP A 124 5.79 14.23 22.60
CA ASP A 124 5.97 12.76 22.59
C ASP A 124 4.83 12.04 21.83
N GLU A 125 3.60 12.57 21.92
CA GLU A 125 2.42 12.04 21.22
C GLU A 125 2.56 12.23 19.69
N GLU A 126 2.98 13.42 19.26
CA GLU A 126 3.24 13.73 17.85
C GLU A 126 4.39 12.90 17.28
N GLN A 127 5.51 12.77 18.00
CA GLN A 127 6.61 11.92 17.59
C GLN A 127 6.17 10.46 17.44
N THR A 128 5.34 9.97 18.38
CA THR A 128 4.77 8.62 18.30
C THR A 128 3.88 8.47 17.06
N ALA A 129 3.03 9.45 16.76
CA ALA A 129 2.17 9.43 15.58
C ALA A 129 2.99 9.35 14.28
N VAL A 130 4.08 10.13 14.17
CA VAL A 130 4.98 10.07 13.00
C VAL A 130 5.65 8.70 12.87
N LEU A 131 6.20 8.15 13.96
CA LEU A 131 6.81 6.83 13.94
C LEU A 131 5.80 5.74 13.56
N THR A 132 4.58 5.81 14.09
CA THR A 132 3.49 4.86 13.77
C THR A 132 3.11 4.94 12.29
N ALA A 133 3.16 6.13 11.67
CA ALA A 133 2.90 6.28 10.24
C ALA A 133 3.97 5.58 9.39
N PHE A 134 5.26 5.71 9.75
CA PHE A 134 6.35 5.02 9.05
C PHE A 134 6.39 3.52 9.31
N GLU A 135 6.05 3.05 10.51
CA GLU A 135 5.90 1.63 10.80
C GLU A 135 4.82 1.01 9.90
N GLN A 136 3.66 1.67 9.77
CA GLN A 136 2.57 1.20 8.90
C GLN A 136 2.92 1.27 7.41
N TYR A 137 3.73 2.25 7.00
CA TYR A 137 4.31 2.30 5.66
C TYR A 137 5.15 1.05 5.37
N ASP A 138 6.04 0.66 6.30
CA ASP A 138 6.89 -0.51 6.12
C ASP A 138 6.11 -1.83 6.23
N ASP A 139 5.14 -1.92 7.14
CA ASP A 139 4.26 -3.10 7.28
C ASP A 139 3.43 -3.35 6.02
N ALA A 140 3.07 -2.28 5.29
CA ALA A 140 2.41 -2.37 3.98
C ALA A 140 3.37 -2.78 2.83
N GLY A 141 4.67 -2.98 3.11
CA GLY A 141 5.68 -3.31 2.11
C GLY A 141 6.35 -2.10 1.45
N GLY A 142 5.97 -0.87 1.83
CA GLY A 142 6.41 0.37 1.20
C GLY A 142 5.78 0.61 -0.17
N GLY A 143 6.46 1.40 -1.02
CA GLY A 143 6.00 1.76 -2.36
C GLY A 143 5.04 2.95 -2.39
N ASP A 144 4.57 3.30 -3.58
CA ASP A 144 3.85 4.56 -3.81
C ASP A 144 2.56 4.65 -3.00
N ARG A 145 1.75 3.58 -2.97
CA ARG A 145 0.48 3.57 -2.23
C ARG A 145 0.69 3.74 -0.72
N ALA A 146 1.65 3.01 -0.16
CA ALA A 146 1.99 3.14 1.24
C ALA A 146 2.53 4.55 1.55
N ALA A 147 3.30 5.14 0.63
CA ALA A 147 3.84 6.50 0.78
C ALA A 147 2.72 7.56 0.77
N VAL A 148 1.76 7.46 -0.16
CA VAL A 148 0.59 8.35 -0.23
C VAL A 148 -0.26 8.24 1.04
N ASN A 149 -0.54 7.01 1.50
CA ASN A 149 -1.27 6.79 2.75
C ASN A 149 -0.53 7.39 3.97
N ALA A 150 0.79 7.22 4.05
CA ALA A 150 1.59 7.84 5.11
C ALA A 150 1.54 9.38 5.04
N ALA A 151 1.62 9.96 3.84
CA ALA A 151 1.51 11.39 3.64
C ALA A 151 0.14 11.94 4.07
N LEU A 152 -0.97 11.28 3.67
CA LEU A 152 -2.33 11.64 4.08
C LEU A 152 -2.45 11.65 5.61
N ARG A 153 -2.04 10.56 6.26
CA ARG A 153 -2.08 10.44 7.73
C ARG A 153 -1.27 11.51 8.42
N LEU A 154 -0.06 11.81 7.93
CA LEU A 154 0.76 12.85 8.52
C LEU A 154 0.07 14.23 8.39
N ARG A 155 -0.54 14.53 7.25
CA ARG A 155 -1.28 15.78 7.04
C ARG A 155 -2.54 15.88 7.89
N GLU A 156 -3.31 14.81 8.03
CA GLU A 156 -4.50 14.75 8.91
C GLU A 156 -4.15 15.06 10.37
N ASN A 157 -2.93 14.71 10.79
CA ASN A 157 -2.41 15.01 12.13
C ASN A 157 -1.76 16.39 12.23
N GLY A 158 -1.81 17.21 11.17
CA GLY A 158 -1.30 18.59 11.16
C GLY A 158 0.21 18.73 10.94
N PHE A 159 0.88 17.69 10.41
CA PHE A 159 2.30 17.77 10.07
C PHE A 159 2.50 18.43 8.71
N ASP A 160 2.67 19.76 8.70
CA ASP A 160 2.81 20.58 7.49
C ASP A 160 3.94 21.64 7.57
N SER A 161 4.82 21.55 8.56
CA SER A 161 5.85 22.55 8.82
C SER A 161 7.21 21.96 9.18
N GLY A 162 8.25 22.78 9.11
CA GLY A 162 9.64 22.35 9.32
C GLY A 162 10.02 21.24 8.35
N VAL A 163 10.52 20.11 8.87
CA VAL A 163 10.85 18.92 8.08
C VAL A 163 9.65 18.32 7.32
N PHE A 164 8.42 18.62 7.74
CA PHE A 164 7.19 18.18 7.07
C PHE A 164 6.63 19.22 6.09
N SER A 165 7.30 20.37 5.90
CA SER A 165 6.87 21.40 4.97
C SER A 165 6.58 20.92 3.54
N PRO A 166 7.27 19.91 2.97
CA PRO A 166 6.89 19.38 1.66
C PRO A 166 5.48 18.79 1.61
N LEU A 167 4.91 18.37 2.75
CA LEU A 167 3.53 17.87 2.82
C LEU A 167 2.50 19.00 2.73
N ALA A 168 2.87 20.24 3.07
CA ALA A 168 1.96 21.39 2.99
C ALA A 168 1.59 21.71 1.54
N ASP A 169 2.51 21.46 0.62
CA ASP A 169 2.35 21.75 -0.81
C ASP A 169 1.50 20.69 -1.54
N LEU A 170 1.15 19.59 -0.88
CA LEU A 170 0.32 18.52 -1.43
C LEU A 170 -1.16 18.80 -1.18
N ASP A 171 -1.98 18.70 -2.23
CA ASP A 171 -3.44 18.79 -2.13
C ASP A 171 -4.01 17.48 -1.54
N PRO A 172 -4.82 17.51 -0.46
CA PRO A 172 -5.43 16.30 0.08
C PRO A 172 -6.28 15.56 -0.95
N ASP A 173 -7.03 16.28 -1.78
CA ASP A 173 -7.95 15.67 -2.74
C ASP A 173 -7.14 14.92 -3.81
N ASP A 174 -6.04 15.51 -4.29
CA ASP A 174 -5.13 14.85 -5.25
C ASP A 174 -4.46 13.59 -4.64
N LEU A 175 -4.18 13.59 -3.33
CA LEU A 175 -3.60 12.43 -2.64
C LEU A 175 -4.63 11.31 -2.46
N GLU A 176 -5.89 11.64 -2.18
CA GLU A 176 -6.98 10.66 -2.13
C GLU A 176 -7.22 10.03 -3.51
N ASP A 177 -7.27 10.85 -4.56
CA ASP A 177 -7.38 10.37 -5.95
C ASP A 177 -6.19 9.48 -6.35
N ALA A 178 -4.96 9.88 -5.99
CA ALA A 178 -3.77 9.06 -6.22
C ALA A 178 -3.84 7.72 -5.45
N MET A 179 -4.35 7.74 -4.21
CA MET A 179 -4.51 6.53 -3.41
C MET A 179 -5.53 5.58 -4.06
N ALA A 180 -6.66 6.09 -4.54
CA ALA A 180 -7.66 5.30 -5.25
C ALA A 180 -7.09 4.68 -6.54
N ALA A 181 -6.36 5.47 -7.33
CA ALA A 181 -5.70 5.00 -8.55
C ALA A 181 -4.66 3.91 -8.28
N LEU A 182 -3.80 4.11 -7.28
CA LEU A 182 -2.78 3.12 -6.88
C LEU A 182 -3.40 1.83 -6.33
N SER A 183 -4.47 1.94 -5.55
CA SER A 183 -5.27 0.78 -5.10
C SER A 183 -5.87 0.02 -6.28
N GLY A 184 -6.35 0.73 -7.31
CA GLY A 184 -6.83 0.11 -8.54
C GLY A 184 -5.76 -0.74 -9.25
N LEU A 185 -4.51 -0.27 -9.28
CA LEU A 185 -3.37 -0.95 -9.91
C LEU A 185 -2.86 -2.18 -9.14
N GLU A 186 -3.11 -2.25 -7.83
CA GLU A 186 -2.66 -3.38 -6.97
C GLU A 186 -3.57 -4.62 -7.03
N GLY A 187 -4.66 -4.58 -7.81
CA GLY A 187 -5.55 -5.72 -7.92
C GLY A 187 -4.93 -6.94 -8.61
N ASP A 188 -5.45 -8.13 -8.27
CA ASP A 188 -4.96 -9.40 -8.83
C ASP A 188 -5.53 -9.63 -10.24
N GLY A 189 -4.68 -9.42 -11.26
CA GLY A 189 -5.01 -9.57 -12.67
C GLY A 189 -5.72 -8.33 -13.22
N ASP A 190 -6.90 -8.52 -13.82
CA ASP A 190 -7.73 -7.43 -14.36
C ASP A 190 -8.68 -6.83 -13.29
N ARG A 191 -8.46 -7.16 -12.01
CA ARG A 191 -9.34 -6.75 -10.91
C ARG A 191 -8.92 -5.42 -10.31
N VAL A 192 -9.90 -4.66 -9.81
CA VAL A 192 -9.66 -3.44 -9.04
C VAL A 192 -9.33 -3.82 -7.60
N GLY A 193 -8.19 -3.34 -7.08
CA GLY A 193 -7.77 -3.62 -5.70
C GLY A 193 -8.66 -2.95 -4.64
N ALA A 194 -8.54 -3.41 -3.39
CA ALA A 194 -9.28 -2.85 -2.25
C ALA A 194 -8.83 -1.42 -1.95
N GLY A 195 -9.76 -0.56 -1.53
CA GLY A 195 -9.54 0.86 -1.28
C GLY A 195 -9.48 1.72 -2.54
N ALA A 196 -9.82 1.17 -3.71
CA ALA A 196 -10.00 1.94 -4.93
C ALA A 196 -11.37 2.66 -4.95
N GLU A 197 -12.41 2.03 -4.39
CA GLU A 197 -13.72 2.63 -4.24
C GLU A 197 -14.52 1.97 -3.11
N ASP A 198 -15.00 2.78 -2.16
CA ASP A 198 -15.68 2.31 -0.94
C ASP A 198 -16.94 1.47 -1.23
N ARG A 199 -17.68 1.79 -2.29
CA ARG A 199 -18.91 1.07 -2.62
C ARG A 199 -18.61 -0.32 -3.17
N LEU A 200 -17.63 -0.47 -4.05
CA LEU A 200 -17.16 -1.76 -4.56
C LEU A 200 -16.71 -2.66 -3.41
N ASP A 201 -15.96 -2.10 -2.46
CA ASP A 201 -15.51 -2.83 -1.28
C ASP A 201 -16.68 -3.26 -0.40
N SER A 202 -17.67 -2.38 -0.18
CA SER A 202 -18.88 -2.73 0.56
C SER A 202 -19.69 -3.84 -0.13
N LEU A 203 -19.82 -3.81 -1.45
CA LEU A 203 -20.50 -4.86 -2.23
C LEU A 203 -19.78 -6.20 -2.12
N ARG A 204 -18.44 -6.21 -2.17
CA ARG A 204 -17.63 -7.41 -1.99
C ARG A 204 -17.75 -8.01 -0.59
N GLU A 205 -17.77 -7.16 0.45
CA GLU A 205 -17.99 -7.59 1.84
C GLU A 205 -19.39 -8.18 2.05
N GLN A 206 -20.42 -7.53 1.50
CA GLN A 206 -21.79 -8.04 1.51
C GLN A 206 -21.88 -9.39 0.80
N LEU A 207 -21.28 -9.53 -0.38
CA LEU A 207 -21.24 -10.78 -1.14
C LEU A 207 -20.55 -11.90 -0.33
N GLY A 208 -19.39 -11.63 0.25
CA GLY A 208 -18.67 -12.60 1.08
C GLY A 208 -19.52 -13.07 2.26
N SER A 209 -20.18 -12.13 2.94
CA SER A 209 -21.07 -12.43 4.07
C SER A 209 -22.28 -13.29 3.65
N VAL A 210 -22.87 -13.01 2.48
CA VAL A 210 -23.96 -13.81 1.91
C VAL A 210 -23.48 -15.21 1.51
N GLU A 211 -22.30 -15.33 0.91
CA GLU A 211 -21.71 -16.62 0.54
C GLU A 211 -21.40 -17.48 1.78
N ASP A 212 -20.89 -16.88 2.84
CA ASP A 212 -20.62 -17.56 4.13
C ASP A 212 -21.91 -18.06 4.79
N ALA A 213 -22.95 -17.21 4.83
CA ALA A 213 -24.26 -17.60 5.32
C ALA A 213 -24.89 -18.70 4.43
N ALA A 214 -24.71 -18.63 3.11
CA ALA A 214 -25.16 -19.66 2.16
C ALA A 214 -24.43 -21.00 2.35
N ALA A 215 -23.18 -20.98 2.82
CA ALA A 215 -22.40 -22.18 3.12
C ALA A 215 -22.86 -22.88 4.41
N THR A 216 -23.62 -22.20 5.28
CA THR A 216 -24.12 -22.72 6.55
C THR A 216 -25.64 -22.58 6.72
N PRO A 217 -26.45 -23.11 5.77
CA PRO A 217 -27.89 -22.86 5.71
C PRO A 217 -28.66 -23.43 6.90
N GLU A 218 -28.12 -24.43 7.61
CA GLU A 218 -28.76 -24.97 8.82
C GLU A 218 -28.76 -23.97 9.97
N ASN A 219 -27.65 -23.25 10.18
CA ASN A 219 -27.53 -22.25 11.25
C ASN A 219 -28.49 -21.09 11.01
N LEU A 220 -28.51 -20.60 9.76
CA LEU A 220 -29.41 -19.54 9.34
C LEU A 220 -30.88 -19.95 9.51
N LEU A 221 -31.23 -21.18 9.12
CA LEU A 221 -32.58 -21.71 9.28
C LEU A 221 -32.98 -21.84 10.76
N GLU A 222 -32.09 -22.32 11.62
CA GLU A 222 -32.33 -22.42 13.07
C GLU A 222 -32.57 -21.05 13.71
N GLU A 223 -31.82 -20.03 13.30
CA GLU A 223 -31.99 -18.67 13.81
C GLU A 223 -33.32 -18.04 13.36
N VAL A 224 -33.67 -18.20 12.10
CA VAL A 224 -34.96 -17.73 11.55
C VAL A 224 -36.14 -18.44 12.23
N GLN A 225 -36.04 -19.75 12.49
CA GLN A 225 -37.09 -20.51 13.16
C GLN A 225 -37.28 -20.16 14.64
N GLN A 226 -36.27 -19.58 15.31
CA GLN A 226 -36.42 -19.09 16.68
C GLN A 226 -37.28 -17.82 16.76
N GLY A 227 -37.30 -17.02 15.69
CA GLY A 227 -38.07 -15.78 15.61
C GLY A 227 -39.47 -15.91 14.98
N ALA A 228 -39.69 -16.92 14.12
CA ALA A 228 -40.95 -17.08 13.38
C ALA A 228 -41.85 -18.21 13.93
N ARG A 229 -43.16 -17.95 14.02
CA ARG A 229 -44.21 -18.95 14.35
C ARG A 229 -45.20 -19.17 13.19
N GLY A 230 -44.79 -18.94 11.95
CA GLY A 230 -45.57 -19.16 10.74
C GLY A 230 -44.81 -18.84 9.45
N THR A 231 -45.39 -19.13 8.28
CA THR A 231 -44.75 -18.92 6.96
C THR A 231 -44.57 -17.45 6.60
N ASP A 232 -45.54 -16.58 6.89
CA ASP A 232 -45.41 -15.15 6.61
C ASP A 232 -44.38 -14.50 7.56
N GLU A 233 -44.37 -14.93 8.83
CA GLU A 233 -43.37 -14.53 9.81
C GLU A 233 -41.96 -15.03 9.45
N LEU A 234 -41.84 -16.16 8.75
CA LEU A 234 -40.56 -16.71 8.27
C LEU A 234 -39.90 -15.78 7.25
N GLN A 235 -40.68 -15.20 6.32
CA GLN A 235 -40.14 -14.30 5.31
C GLN A 235 -39.61 -13.01 5.95
N GLU A 236 -40.39 -12.41 6.85
CA GLU A 236 -39.97 -11.20 7.56
C GLU A 236 -38.76 -11.44 8.45
N GLU A 237 -38.70 -12.59 9.13
CA GLU A 237 -37.59 -12.91 10.01
C GLU A 237 -36.33 -13.27 9.21
N LEU A 238 -36.44 -14.01 8.10
CA LEU A 238 -35.32 -14.24 7.19
C LEU A 238 -34.75 -12.93 6.67
N ALA A 239 -35.60 -12.02 6.19
CA ALA A 239 -35.16 -10.72 5.71
C ALA A 239 -34.38 -9.95 6.80
N ARG A 240 -34.88 -9.97 8.03
CA ARG A 240 -34.23 -9.30 9.17
C ARG A 240 -32.90 -9.93 9.53
N VAL A 241 -32.83 -11.27 9.62
CA VAL A 241 -31.60 -11.99 9.98
C VAL A 241 -30.54 -11.74 8.92
N VAL A 242 -30.86 -11.93 7.65
CA VAL A 242 -29.93 -11.70 6.53
C VAL A 242 -29.45 -10.25 6.48
N THR A 243 -30.35 -9.27 6.57
CA THR A 243 -29.97 -7.84 6.59
C THR A 243 -28.98 -7.54 7.72
N ARG A 244 -29.21 -8.10 8.90
CA ARG A 244 -28.36 -7.87 10.08
C ARG A 244 -26.99 -8.56 9.95
N GLU A 245 -26.94 -9.77 9.40
CA GLU A 245 -25.70 -10.53 9.28
C GLU A 245 -24.83 -10.08 8.11
N THR A 246 -25.45 -9.60 7.04
CA THR A 246 -24.75 -9.35 5.76
C THR A 246 -24.70 -7.87 5.39
N GLY A 247 -25.50 -7.01 6.03
CA GLY A 247 -25.58 -5.58 5.71
C GLY A 247 -26.37 -5.24 4.44
N VAL A 248 -26.86 -6.24 3.71
CA VAL A 248 -27.64 -6.08 2.48
C VAL A 248 -29.00 -5.42 2.76
N ASP A 249 -29.49 -4.59 1.84
CA ASP A 249 -30.78 -3.92 2.01
C ASP A 249 -31.97 -4.91 2.04
N VAL A 250 -32.91 -4.65 2.93
CA VAL A 250 -34.08 -5.49 3.15
C VAL A 250 -34.94 -5.67 1.89
N ALA A 251 -34.96 -4.69 0.97
CA ALA A 251 -35.67 -4.77 -0.29
C ALA A 251 -35.00 -5.77 -1.24
N GLN A 252 -33.67 -5.75 -1.35
CA GLN A 252 -32.91 -6.72 -2.15
C GLN A 252 -33.13 -8.15 -1.63
N VAL A 253 -33.10 -8.35 -0.30
CA VAL A 253 -33.36 -9.67 0.29
C VAL A 253 -34.77 -10.18 -0.06
N ARG A 254 -35.77 -9.30 -0.05
CA ARG A 254 -37.16 -9.66 -0.41
C ARG A 254 -37.32 -9.98 -1.90
N GLU A 255 -36.63 -9.25 -2.78
CA GLU A 255 -36.65 -9.49 -4.22
C GLU A 255 -36.02 -10.84 -4.57
N ALA A 256 -34.99 -11.25 -3.81
CA ALA A 256 -34.33 -12.54 -3.97
C ALA A 256 -35.15 -13.76 -3.50
N MET A 257 -36.26 -13.56 -2.77
CA MET A 257 -37.06 -14.65 -2.20
C MET A 257 -37.81 -15.44 -3.29
N PRO A 258 -37.65 -16.78 -3.35
CA PRO A 258 -38.34 -17.59 -4.34
C PRO A 258 -39.85 -17.69 -4.04
N THR A 259 -40.68 -17.59 -5.08
CA THR A 259 -42.14 -17.73 -4.96
C THR A 259 -42.61 -19.18 -4.86
N ASP A 260 -41.79 -20.13 -5.33
CA ASP A 260 -42.17 -21.54 -5.53
C ASP A 260 -41.30 -22.53 -4.73
N ALA A 261 -40.94 -22.19 -3.49
CA ALA A 261 -40.12 -23.05 -2.65
C ALA A 261 -40.87 -24.30 -2.16
N THR A 262 -40.19 -25.45 -2.15
CA THR A 262 -40.77 -26.74 -1.74
C THR A 262 -40.92 -26.84 -0.21
N ASP A 263 -39.94 -26.31 0.52
CA ASP A 263 -39.90 -26.26 1.98
C ASP A 263 -39.08 -25.06 2.47
N ALA A 264 -39.00 -24.87 3.80
CA ALA A 264 -38.29 -23.73 4.39
C ALA A 264 -36.77 -23.74 4.11
N ARG A 265 -36.16 -24.92 3.96
CA ARG A 265 -34.73 -25.03 3.66
C ARG A 265 -34.47 -24.67 2.20
N ASP A 266 -35.31 -25.15 1.30
CA ASP A 266 -35.31 -24.79 -0.13
C ASP A 266 -35.55 -23.28 -0.31
N PHE A 267 -36.45 -22.70 0.49
CA PHE A 267 -36.71 -21.26 0.50
C PHE A 267 -35.48 -20.44 0.91
N VAL A 268 -34.84 -20.79 2.04
CA VAL A 268 -33.63 -20.10 2.51
C VAL A 268 -32.48 -20.29 1.52
N ALA A 269 -32.20 -21.51 1.10
CA ALA A 269 -31.13 -21.80 0.14
C ALA A 269 -31.36 -21.13 -1.22
N GLY A 270 -32.62 -21.07 -1.68
CA GLY A 270 -33.00 -20.36 -2.89
C GLY A 270 -32.77 -18.85 -2.77
N THR A 271 -33.21 -18.25 -1.66
CA THR A 271 -33.01 -16.82 -1.38
C THR A 271 -31.53 -16.47 -1.37
N MET A 272 -30.71 -17.20 -0.62
CA MET A 272 -29.27 -16.94 -0.53
C MET A 272 -28.55 -17.14 -1.85
N ARG A 273 -28.98 -18.13 -2.66
CA ARG A 273 -28.40 -18.37 -3.99
C ARG A 273 -28.70 -17.21 -4.95
N THR A 274 -29.94 -16.73 -4.97
CA THR A 274 -30.34 -15.58 -5.79
C THR A 274 -29.57 -14.35 -5.34
N LEU A 275 -29.54 -14.07 -4.04
CA LEU A 275 -28.86 -12.91 -3.50
C LEU A 275 -27.36 -12.89 -3.80
N ALA A 276 -26.69 -14.05 -3.66
CA ALA A 276 -25.28 -14.18 -4.03
C ALA A 276 -25.07 -14.03 -5.55
N SER A 277 -26.05 -14.39 -6.38
CA SER A 277 -25.96 -14.18 -7.83
C SER A 277 -26.12 -12.71 -8.19
N ASP A 278 -27.07 -12.02 -7.58
CA ASP A 278 -27.36 -10.61 -7.82
C ASP A 278 -26.18 -9.74 -7.35
N LEU A 279 -25.66 -9.98 -6.14
CA LEU A 279 -24.49 -9.28 -5.62
C LEU A 279 -23.23 -9.53 -6.46
N ARG A 280 -23.01 -10.75 -6.98
CA ARG A 280 -21.91 -11.00 -7.93
C ARG A 280 -22.05 -10.13 -9.19
N GLY A 281 -23.26 -10.03 -9.73
CA GLY A 281 -23.54 -9.16 -10.87
C GLY A 281 -23.28 -7.69 -10.55
N GLU A 282 -23.74 -7.20 -9.39
CA GLU A 282 -23.50 -5.82 -8.95
C GLU A 282 -22.01 -5.52 -8.73
N VAL A 283 -21.26 -6.46 -8.14
CA VAL A 283 -19.80 -6.35 -7.99
C VAL A 283 -19.11 -6.30 -9.35
N ASP A 284 -19.44 -7.22 -10.28
CA ASP A 284 -18.83 -7.27 -11.61
C ASP A 284 -19.12 -6.00 -12.42
N GLU A 285 -20.35 -5.47 -12.35
CA GLU A 285 -20.75 -4.22 -13.00
C GLU A 285 -20.02 -3.02 -12.40
N ARG A 286 -20.01 -2.90 -11.06
CA ARG A 286 -19.33 -1.81 -10.36
C ARG A 286 -17.83 -1.84 -10.58
N GLU A 287 -17.22 -3.01 -10.55
CA GLU A 287 -15.79 -3.19 -10.81
C GLU A 287 -15.41 -2.74 -12.23
N ALA A 288 -16.25 -3.04 -13.22
CA ALA A 288 -16.05 -2.57 -14.58
C ALA A 288 -16.20 -1.04 -14.72
N GLU A 289 -17.15 -0.43 -13.99
CA GLU A 289 -17.30 1.04 -13.92
C GLU A 289 -16.04 1.68 -13.33
N VAL A 290 -15.58 1.21 -12.17
CA VAL A 290 -14.40 1.77 -11.47
C VAL A 290 -13.13 1.57 -12.31
N ALA A 291 -12.93 0.39 -12.90
CA ALA A 291 -11.78 0.15 -13.77
C ALA A 291 -11.74 1.10 -14.98
N ALA A 292 -12.89 1.50 -15.51
CA ALA A 292 -12.96 2.45 -16.63
C ALA A 292 -12.74 3.91 -16.20
N GLU A 293 -13.04 4.26 -14.94
CA GLU A 293 -12.76 5.59 -14.38
C GLU A 293 -11.28 5.78 -14.03
N LEU A 294 -10.60 4.69 -13.66
CA LEU A 294 -9.18 4.69 -13.29
C LEU A 294 -8.21 4.57 -14.48
N SER A 295 -8.72 4.29 -15.70
CA SER A 295 -7.93 4.11 -16.93
C SER A 295 -7.77 5.40 -17.75
#